data_AF-A0A151ZBZ0-F1
#
_entry.id   AF-A0A151ZBZ0-F1
#
_cell.length_a   1.000
_cell.length_b   1.000
_cell.length_c   1.000
_cell.angle_alpha   90.00
_cell.angle_beta   90.00
_cell.angle_gamma   90.00
#
_symmetry.space_group_name_H-M   'P 1'
#
loop_
_entity.id
_entity.type
_entity.pdbx_description
1 polymer ?
#
loop_
_entity_poly.entity_id
_entity_poly.type
_entity_poly.pdbx_seq_one_letter_code
_entity_poly.pdbx_strand_id
1 'polypeptide(L)'
;MARTKQTARRIVPDEFRALLKPHKIIVRGKARTEYADKKRLNGISDGSNFVEYFDGDFKDKLEYGFMSFEYFEGELYTVTVYQTNQSLNPQELHELGQYTQGQWSDGIGEGFEQFPRNIDNNEVYISPWYNGQEITVNQMESENFQ
;
A
#
# COMPACT_ATOMS: atom_id res chain seq x y z
N MET A 1 15.67 28.17 -32.22
CA MET A 1 15.53 28.54 -30.80
C MET A 1 14.36 27.76 -30.21
N ALA A 2 14.62 26.67 -29.48
CA ALA A 2 13.59 25.94 -28.75
C ALA A 2 13.73 26.30 -27.26
N ARG A 3 12.72 26.99 -26.69
CA ARG A 3 12.65 27.25 -25.25
C ARG A 3 11.98 26.05 -24.58
N THR A 4 12.78 25.22 -23.92
CA THR A 4 12.30 24.19 -22.99
C THR A 4 11.63 24.90 -21.82
N LYS A 5 10.32 24.68 -21.61
CA LYS A 5 9.64 25.13 -20.39
C LYS A 5 10.04 24.18 -19.26
N GLN A 6 11.04 24.57 -18.49
CA GLN A 6 11.33 23.92 -17.21
C GLN A 6 10.23 24.35 -16.23
N THR A 7 9.29 23.45 -15.96
CA THR A 7 8.24 23.67 -14.96
C THR A 7 8.92 23.71 -13.60
N ALA A 8 9.00 24.90 -13.00
CA ALA A 8 9.56 25.08 -11.67
C ALA A 8 8.73 24.27 -10.66
N ARG A 9 9.35 23.25 -10.04
CA ARG A 9 8.77 22.56 -8.88
C ARG A 9 8.63 23.61 -7.76
N ARG A 10 7.39 23.92 -7.39
CA ARG A 10 7.10 24.88 -6.32
C ARG A 10 7.47 24.22 -4.98
N ILE A 11 8.59 24.60 -4.40
CA ILE A 11 9.02 24.11 -3.09
C ILE A 11 8.06 24.72 -2.06
N VAL A 12 7.30 23.87 -1.37
CA VAL A 12 6.46 24.28 -0.25
C VAL A 12 7.36 24.36 0.99
N PRO A 13 7.48 25.53 1.64
CA PRO A 13 8.28 25.66 2.86
C PRO A 13 7.77 24.72 3.96
N ASP A 14 8.68 24.25 4.83
CA ASP A 14 8.39 23.23 5.84
C ASP A 14 7.28 23.67 6.82
N GLU A 15 7.19 24.96 7.13
CA GLU A 15 6.13 25.52 7.97
C GLU A 15 4.72 25.40 7.33
N PHE A 16 4.64 25.26 6.01
CA PHE A 16 3.38 25.03 5.28
C PHE A 16 3.14 23.55 4.96
N ARG A 17 4.12 22.65 5.18
CA ARG A 17 3.93 21.20 5.02
C ARG A 17 2.89 20.66 6.00
N ALA A 18 2.82 21.21 7.20
CA ALA A 18 1.79 20.87 8.19
C ALA A 18 0.36 21.26 7.75
N LEU A 19 0.21 22.13 6.72
CA LEU A 19 -1.07 22.49 6.12
C LEU A 19 -1.43 21.62 4.90
N LEU A 20 -0.49 20.81 4.40
CA LEU A 20 -0.81 19.81 3.38
C LEU A 20 -1.72 18.78 4.04
N LYS A 21 -2.92 18.61 3.49
CA LYS A 21 -3.82 17.58 3.99
C LYS A 21 -3.16 16.23 3.68
N PRO A 22 -2.87 15.40 4.69
CA PRO A 22 -2.41 14.04 4.43
C PRO A 22 -3.45 13.36 3.51
N HIS A 23 -3.04 12.74 2.40
CA HIS A 23 -3.95 11.89 1.63
C HIS A 23 -3.60 10.44 1.90
N LYS A 24 -4.63 9.61 2.05
CA LYS A 24 -4.44 8.16 2.18
C LYS A 24 -4.71 7.51 0.86
N ILE A 25 -3.85 6.57 0.47
CA ILE A 25 -4.09 5.71 -0.68
C ILE A 25 -4.15 4.28 -0.16
N ILE A 26 -5.23 3.59 -0.50
CA ILE A 26 -5.49 2.22 -0.08
C ILE A 26 -5.44 1.34 -1.33
N VAL A 27 -4.45 0.46 -1.38
CA VAL A 27 -4.38 -0.61 -2.38
C VAL A 27 -4.89 -1.88 -1.73
N ARG A 28 -5.85 -2.56 -2.36
CA ARG A 28 -6.51 -3.75 -1.80
C ARG A 28 -6.67 -4.83 -2.84
N GLY A 29 -6.34 -6.07 -2.49
CA GLY A 29 -6.60 -7.28 -3.27
C GLY A 29 -7.02 -8.44 -2.37
N LYS A 30 -7.73 -9.43 -2.91
CA LYS A 30 -8.11 -10.62 -2.12
C LYS A 30 -6.87 -11.45 -1.77
N ALA A 31 -6.73 -11.84 -0.52
CA ALA A 31 -5.71 -12.79 -0.07
C ALA A 31 -6.25 -14.23 -0.12
N ARG A 32 -5.36 -15.23 -0.08
CA ARG A 32 -5.72 -16.65 0.02
C ARG A 32 -5.09 -17.28 1.24
N THR A 33 -5.79 -18.23 1.82
CA THR A 33 -5.32 -19.06 2.91
C THR A 33 -6.27 -20.25 3.05
N GLU A 34 -5.73 -21.39 3.47
CA GLU A 34 -6.53 -22.57 3.85
C GLU A 34 -7.05 -22.48 5.30
N TYR A 35 -6.63 -21.46 6.05
CA TYR A 35 -7.07 -21.29 7.43
C TYR A 35 -8.53 -20.84 7.50
N ALA A 36 -9.36 -21.65 8.16
CA ALA A 36 -10.80 -21.47 8.18
C ALA A 36 -11.23 -20.17 8.90
N ASP A 37 -10.61 -19.84 10.04
CA ASP A 37 -10.95 -18.64 10.82
C ASP A 37 -10.19 -17.40 10.33
N LYS A 38 -10.51 -16.95 9.10
CA LYS A 38 -9.87 -15.79 8.46
C LYS A 38 -9.88 -14.52 9.32
N LYS A 39 -10.84 -14.39 10.24
CA LYS A 39 -10.95 -13.24 11.16
C LYS A 39 -9.73 -13.13 12.07
N ARG A 40 -9.08 -14.24 12.43
CA ARG A 40 -7.85 -14.25 13.26
C ARG A 40 -6.64 -13.67 12.55
N LEU A 41 -6.69 -13.60 11.21
CA LEU A 41 -5.60 -13.08 10.40
C LEU A 41 -5.67 -11.55 10.25
N ASN A 42 -6.76 -10.95 10.72
CA ASN A 42 -6.95 -9.51 10.67
C ASN A 42 -5.87 -8.76 11.47
N GLY A 43 -5.22 -7.78 10.84
CA GLY A 43 -4.17 -6.96 11.42
C GLY A 43 -2.78 -7.58 11.36
N ILE A 44 -2.62 -8.81 10.83
CA ILE A 44 -1.28 -9.38 10.62
C ILE A 44 -0.53 -8.52 9.61
N SER A 45 0.70 -8.15 9.95
CA SER A 45 1.62 -7.34 9.15
C SER A 45 3.06 -7.80 9.45
N ASP A 46 4.00 -7.48 8.56
CA ASP A 46 5.43 -7.64 8.80
C ASP A 46 6.11 -6.34 9.26
N GLY A 47 5.39 -5.20 9.23
CA GLY A 47 5.92 -3.89 9.59
C GLY A 47 6.82 -3.23 8.54
N SER A 48 6.96 -3.81 7.35
CA SER A 48 7.83 -3.28 6.30
C SER A 48 7.25 -2.02 5.67
N ASN A 49 8.09 -0.99 5.51
CA ASN A 49 7.71 0.24 4.81
C ASN A 49 8.05 0.14 3.32
N PHE A 50 7.02 -0.02 2.49
CA PHE A 50 7.17 -0.19 1.04
C PHE A 50 7.82 1.04 0.38
N VAL A 51 7.63 2.24 0.92
CA VAL A 51 8.19 3.47 0.33
C VAL A 51 9.72 3.45 0.28
N GLU A 52 10.38 2.70 1.18
CA GLU A 52 11.84 2.57 1.18
C GLU A 52 12.36 1.95 -0.12
N TYR A 53 11.63 0.97 -0.66
CA TYR A 53 11.98 0.21 -1.86
C TYR A 53 11.36 0.76 -3.15
N PHE A 54 10.47 1.75 -3.06
CA PHE A 54 9.88 2.39 -4.23
C PHE A 54 10.91 3.29 -4.93
N ASP A 55 11.04 3.21 -6.25
CA ASP A 55 12.01 4.00 -7.05
C ASP A 55 11.36 4.83 -8.17
N GLY A 56 10.03 4.89 -8.21
CA GLY A 56 9.28 5.69 -9.19
C GLY A 56 9.42 7.20 -9.00
N ASP A 57 9.11 7.95 -10.07
CA ASP A 57 9.38 9.40 -10.19
C ASP A 57 8.67 10.28 -9.14
N PHE A 58 7.65 9.74 -8.47
CA PHE A 58 6.86 10.43 -7.45
C PHE A 58 7.15 9.97 -6.02
N LYS A 59 8.26 9.25 -5.77
CA LYS A 59 8.66 8.79 -4.43
C LYS A 59 8.58 9.88 -3.37
N ASP A 60 9.00 11.11 -3.70
CA ASP A 60 8.99 12.27 -2.78
C ASP A 60 7.59 12.66 -2.27
N LYS A 61 6.51 12.16 -2.89
CA LYS A 61 5.14 12.36 -2.43
C LYS A 61 4.68 11.35 -1.37
N LEU A 62 5.34 10.20 -1.30
CA LEU A 62 5.01 9.11 -0.39
C LEU A 62 5.77 9.28 0.93
N GLU A 63 5.07 9.23 2.05
CA GLU A 63 5.69 9.31 3.39
C GLU A 63 5.96 7.92 3.95
N TYR A 64 4.96 7.04 3.88
CA TYR A 64 5.06 5.65 4.32
C TYR A 64 4.01 4.78 3.62
N GLY A 65 4.24 3.47 3.59
CA GLY A 65 3.35 2.49 3.00
C GLY A 65 3.46 1.15 3.72
N PHE A 66 2.43 0.76 4.47
CA PHE A 66 2.45 -0.45 5.28
C PHE A 66 1.37 -1.42 4.82
N MET A 67 1.76 -2.69 4.70
CA MET A 67 0.85 -3.78 4.37
C MET A 67 0.29 -4.44 5.63
N SER A 68 -0.97 -4.84 5.57
CA SER A 68 -1.63 -5.71 6.54
C SER A 68 -2.64 -6.63 5.86
N PHE A 69 -3.04 -7.67 6.56
CA PHE A 69 -4.21 -8.47 6.21
C PHE A 69 -5.46 -7.91 6.90
N GLU A 70 -6.54 -7.73 6.15
CA GLU A 70 -7.81 -7.23 6.66
C GLU A 70 -8.94 -8.23 6.40
N TYR A 71 -9.69 -8.56 7.44
CA TYR A 71 -10.89 -9.39 7.34
C TYR A 71 -12.12 -8.50 7.20
N PHE A 72 -12.90 -8.73 6.15
CA PHE A 72 -14.14 -7.99 5.90
C PHE A 72 -15.14 -8.90 5.18
N GLU A 73 -16.38 -8.94 5.71
CA GLU A 73 -17.51 -9.68 5.11
C GLU A 73 -17.20 -11.14 4.74
N GLY A 74 -16.47 -11.86 5.61
CA GLY A 74 -16.14 -13.28 5.39
C GLY A 74 -14.90 -13.53 4.54
N GLU A 75 -14.32 -12.49 3.94
CA GLU A 75 -13.17 -12.56 3.06
C GLU A 75 -11.93 -11.93 3.69
N LEU A 76 -10.76 -12.42 3.28
CA LEU A 76 -9.46 -11.86 3.67
C LEU A 76 -8.89 -11.05 2.51
N TYR A 77 -8.31 -9.91 2.82
CA TYR A 77 -7.69 -9.01 1.85
C TYR A 77 -6.27 -8.68 2.27
N THR A 78 -5.39 -8.55 1.29
CA THR A 78 -4.11 -7.85 1.47
C THR A 78 -4.37 -6.39 1.18
N VAL A 79 -3.97 -5.54 2.12
CA VAL A 79 -4.19 -4.09 2.07
C VAL A 79 -2.87 -3.41 2.31
N THR A 80 -2.47 -2.50 1.44
CA THR A 80 -1.38 -1.56 1.71
C THR A 80 -1.94 -0.16 1.81
N VAL A 81 -1.69 0.49 2.95
CA VAL A 81 -2.10 1.87 3.19
C VAL A 81 -0.87 2.77 3.06
N TYR A 82 -0.92 3.66 2.08
CA TYR A 82 0.07 4.70 1.87
C TYR A 82 -0.39 6.03 2.45
N GLN A 83 0.51 6.71 3.14
CA GLN A 83 0.38 8.13 3.45
C GLN A 83 1.14 8.94 2.43
N THR A 84 0.49 9.99 1.95
CA THR A 84 1.08 10.92 0.98
C THR A 84 0.90 12.36 1.44
N ASN A 85 1.84 13.21 1.05
CA ASN A 85 1.78 14.65 1.30
C ASN A 85 1.01 15.42 0.21
N GLN A 86 0.67 14.76 -0.90
CA GLN A 86 0.03 15.34 -2.08
C GLN A 86 -0.81 14.28 -2.79
N SER A 87 -1.87 14.71 -3.47
CA SER A 87 -2.66 13.84 -4.33
C SER A 87 -1.81 13.27 -5.48
N LEU A 88 -1.99 11.98 -5.74
CA LEU A 88 -1.47 11.30 -6.92
C LEU A 88 -2.45 11.40 -8.08
N ASN A 89 -1.91 11.63 -9.27
CA ASN A 89 -2.66 11.61 -10.51
C ASN A 89 -2.97 10.16 -10.96
N PRO A 90 -3.85 9.94 -11.95
CA PRO A 90 -4.25 8.58 -12.36
C PRO A 90 -3.09 7.68 -12.81
N GLN A 91 -2.06 8.23 -13.46
CA GLN A 91 -0.89 7.47 -13.89
C GLN A 91 -0.03 7.05 -12.68
N GLU A 92 0.17 7.96 -11.72
CA GLU A 92 0.89 7.69 -10.47
C GLU A 92 0.16 6.64 -9.62
N LEU A 93 -1.18 6.71 -9.54
CA LEU A 93 -2.00 5.70 -8.85
C LEU A 93 -1.88 4.32 -9.51
N HIS A 94 -1.85 4.27 -10.84
CA HIS A 94 -1.67 3.03 -11.58
C HIS A 94 -0.28 2.42 -11.31
N GLU A 95 0.78 3.22 -11.40
CA GLU A 95 2.15 2.81 -11.12
C GLU A 95 2.32 2.33 -9.67
N LEU A 96 1.76 3.07 -8.70
CA LEU A 96 1.76 2.67 -7.30
C LEU A 96 1.08 1.31 -7.11
N GLY A 97 -0.09 1.10 -7.73
CA GLY A 97 -0.80 -0.18 -7.67
C GLY A 97 0.01 -1.36 -8.24
N GLN A 98 0.67 -1.17 -9.39
CA GLN A 98 1.54 -2.18 -9.99
C GLN A 98 2.72 -2.51 -9.07
N TYR A 99 3.38 -1.48 -8.53
CA TYR A 99 4.47 -1.64 -7.58
C TYR A 99 4.01 -2.40 -6.32
N THR A 100 2.89 -2.00 -5.72
CA THR A 100 2.35 -2.65 -4.52
C THR A 100 2.04 -4.12 -4.77
N GLN A 101 1.39 -4.45 -5.88
CA GLN A 101 1.10 -5.84 -6.23
C GLN A 101 2.38 -6.63 -6.50
N GLY A 102 3.41 -6.01 -7.07
CA GLY A 102 4.75 -6.58 -7.20
C GLY A 102 5.34 -6.97 -5.84
N GLN A 103 5.28 -6.09 -4.84
CA GLN A 103 5.72 -6.37 -3.46
C GLN A 103 4.86 -7.42 -2.73
N TRP A 104 3.62 -7.64 -3.16
CA TRP A 104 2.80 -8.75 -2.64
C TRP A 104 3.12 -10.07 -3.32
N SER A 105 3.58 -10.05 -4.57
CA SER A 105 3.95 -11.25 -5.31
C SER A 105 5.39 -11.67 -5.03
N ASP A 106 6.28 -10.70 -4.78
CA ASP A 106 7.71 -10.85 -4.63
C ASP A 106 8.16 -10.13 -3.35
N GLY A 107 9.26 -10.55 -2.73
CA GLY A 107 9.75 -10.00 -1.47
C GLY A 107 8.86 -10.37 -0.28
N ILE A 108 8.06 -9.43 0.22
CA ILE A 108 7.26 -9.62 1.45
C ILE A 108 6.24 -10.74 1.28
N GLY A 109 5.66 -10.84 0.08
CA GLY A 109 4.75 -11.91 -0.29
C GLY A 109 5.32 -13.30 -0.07
N GLU A 110 6.54 -13.52 -0.58
CA GLU A 110 7.25 -14.78 -0.41
C GLU A 110 7.47 -15.12 1.06
N GLY A 111 7.72 -14.12 1.90
CA GLY A 111 7.89 -14.31 3.34
C GLY A 111 6.66 -14.94 4.00
N PHE A 112 5.45 -14.49 3.65
CA PHE A 112 4.20 -15.04 4.19
C PHE A 112 3.83 -16.42 3.61
N GLU A 113 4.28 -16.72 2.39
CA GLU A 113 4.05 -18.02 1.75
C GLU A 113 5.07 -19.09 2.16
N GLN A 114 6.32 -18.70 2.43
CA GLN A 114 7.39 -19.63 2.82
C GLN A 114 7.43 -19.85 4.34
N PHE A 115 7.10 -18.83 5.14
CA PHE A 115 7.16 -18.91 6.60
C PHE A 115 5.78 -18.75 7.24
N PRO A 116 5.27 -19.79 7.93
CA PRO A 116 3.95 -19.72 8.53
C PRO A 116 3.91 -18.75 9.70
N ARG A 117 2.72 -18.18 9.94
CA ARG A 117 2.39 -17.50 11.19
C ARG A 117 1.81 -18.52 12.17
N ASN A 118 2.28 -18.51 13.41
CA ASN A 118 1.70 -19.36 14.45
C ASN A 118 0.42 -18.70 15.00
N ILE A 119 -0.74 -19.28 14.73
CA ILE A 119 -2.04 -18.80 15.18
C ILE A 119 -2.76 -19.96 15.87
N ASP A 120 -3.08 -19.78 17.16
CA ASP A 120 -3.74 -20.80 17.99
C ASP A 120 -3.07 -22.19 17.93
N ASN A 121 -1.72 -22.21 17.98
CA ASN A 121 -0.88 -23.41 17.83
C ASN A 121 -0.94 -24.09 16.45
N ASN A 122 -1.43 -23.41 15.41
CA ASN A 122 -1.40 -23.89 14.04
C ASN A 122 -0.40 -23.08 13.20
N GLU A 123 0.30 -23.76 12.30
CA GLU A 123 1.09 -23.11 11.25
C GLU A 123 0.14 -22.65 10.14
N VAL A 124 0.01 -21.33 10.01
CA VAL A 124 -0.88 -20.70 9.04
C VAL A 124 -0.09 -20.02 7.94
N TYR A 125 -0.30 -20.47 6.72
CA TYR A 125 0.24 -19.86 5.51
C TYR A 125 -0.80 -18.92 4.91
N ILE A 126 -0.34 -17.74 4.49
CA ILE A 126 -1.18 -16.71 3.90
C ILE A 126 -0.54 -16.26 2.60
N SER A 127 -1.27 -16.36 1.50
CA SER A 127 -0.87 -15.85 0.19
C SER A 127 -1.45 -14.45 -0.01
N PRO A 128 -0.63 -13.39 0.04
CA PRO A 128 -1.11 -12.03 -0.19
C PRO A 128 -1.40 -11.73 -1.67
N TRP A 129 -0.98 -12.61 -2.56
CA TRP A 129 -1.11 -12.47 -4.01
C TRP A 129 -1.49 -13.80 -4.67
N TYR A 130 -2.00 -13.72 -5.91
CA TYR A 130 -2.11 -14.86 -6.83
C TYR A 130 -2.21 -14.37 -8.27
N ASN A 131 -1.89 -15.25 -9.24
CA ASN A 131 -2.03 -14.91 -10.66
C ASN A 131 -3.50 -14.56 -11.01
N GLY A 132 -3.71 -13.38 -11.58
CA GLY A 132 -5.03 -12.85 -11.89
C GLY A 132 -5.73 -12.18 -10.70
N GLN A 133 -5.01 -11.87 -9.62
CA GLN A 133 -5.56 -11.06 -8.52
C GLN A 133 -5.93 -9.67 -9.02
N GLU A 134 -7.20 -9.33 -8.88
CA GLU A 134 -7.69 -7.97 -9.10
C GLU A 134 -7.40 -7.10 -7.88
N ILE A 135 -6.98 -5.86 -8.14
CA ILE A 135 -6.72 -4.86 -7.10
C ILE A 135 -7.57 -3.62 -7.31
N THR A 136 -7.90 -2.97 -6.20
CA THR A 136 -8.48 -1.62 -6.19
C THR A 136 -7.47 -0.65 -5.60
N VAL A 137 -7.34 0.53 -6.20
CA VAL A 137 -6.52 1.64 -5.70
C VAL A 137 -7.44 2.81 -5.43
N ASN A 138 -7.64 3.16 -4.16
CA ASN A 138 -8.53 4.23 -3.74
C ASN A 138 -7.74 5.33 -3.04
N GLN A 139 -7.89 6.57 -3.50
CA GLN A 139 -7.31 7.75 -2.86
C GLN A 139 -8.39 8.50 -2.07
N MET A 140 -8.11 8.79 -0.81
CA MET A 140 -8.98 9.52 0.11
C MET A 140 -8.28 10.81 0.55
N GLU A 141 -9.01 11.92 0.49
CA GLU A 141 -8.60 13.14 1.19
C GLU A 141 -8.80 12.91 2.71
N SER A 142 -7.84 13.33 3.54
CA SER A 142 -8.14 13.42 4.97
C SER A 142 -9.22 14.48 5.16
N GLU A 143 -10.39 14.08 5.66
CA GLU A 143 -11.42 15.03 6.04
C GLU A 143 -10.89 15.95 7.13
N ASN A 144 -11.11 17.26 6.95
CA ASN A 144 -10.87 18.22 8.01
C ASN A 144 -11.84 17.87 9.14
N PHE A 145 -11.35 17.33 10.25
CA PHE A 145 -12.07 17.47 11.51
C PHE A 145 -12.05 18.97 11.84
N GLN A 146 -13.18 19.65 11.58
CA GLN A 146 -13.45 20.99 12.10
C GLN A 146 -13.70 20.92 13.61
#